data_AF-A0AAU1HBC0-F1
#
_entry.id   AF-A0AAU1HBC0-F1
#
_cell.length_a   1.000
_cell.length_b   1.000
_cell.length_c   1.000
_cell.angle_alpha   90.00
_cell.angle_beta   90.00
_cell.angle_gamma   90.00
#
_symmetry.space_group_name_H-M   'P 1'
#
loop_
_entity.id
_entity.type
_entity.pdbx_description
1 polymer ?
#
loop_
_entity_poly.entity_id
_entity_poly.type
_entity_poly.pdbx_seq_one_letter_code
_entity_poly.pdbx_strand_id
1 'polypeptide(L)'
;MTDRTTPAGDRPHDLIGIGLGPFNLSLAALAHGIPTTADRPLTTAFYEQRPAFHWHPGLLIDGATLQVPFLADLTTLADPTSPWTFLNYLRTRDRLYPFYFAEQFHIHRAEYDAYCRWVSEQLPTIHFNHQVDSIRWNTDRAHYEVDYTHLGPDGETRTPGHTHTRHIALGVGTAPFIPEPLRPLAEAPGVPVIHSADYLHHREQLLEAGHITVIGSGQSGAEIFLDLLRARPQGVERIHWLARTQAFAPMEYSKLGLEHFTPDYTHYFHALPEHVRDSLVPQQWQLHKGIDTDTIAAIHHELYRRTLHGGWPDATLTPGVGVRTAGRISGSGNRIELHLEHTQQATRSRLTTDAVVLATGYRERPLDTLLTGIAPHIRRDTQGRPRIHTDFRLDLDPALTGNIYVQNAERHTHGVGAPDLGLAAWRSATILNNLTGTTPYPLPQRTAFTTFGLTPRTAPAIPGQNPTLTPLAQGH
;
A
#
# COMPACT_ATOMS: atom_id res chain seq x y z
N MET A 1 -14.36 17.12 -49.21
CA MET A 1 -14.82 16.77 -47.84
C MET A 1 -13.56 16.67 -47.01
N THR A 2 -13.20 17.78 -46.37
CA THR A 2 -11.90 17.99 -45.72
C THR A 2 -11.84 17.20 -44.43
N ASP A 3 -10.86 16.29 -44.36
CA ASP A 3 -10.44 15.56 -43.19
C ASP A 3 -10.02 16.55 -42.10
N ARG A 4 -10.90 16.72 -41.09
CA ARG A 4 -10.60 17.54 -39.92
C ARG A 4 -9.83 16.64 -38.95
N THR A 5 -8.51 16.73 -39.01
CA THR A 5 -7.63 16.30 -37.91
C THR A 5 -8.13 16.91 -36.62
N THR A 6 -8.63 16.05 -35.72
CA THR A 6 -9.06 16.41 -34.38
C THR A 6 -7.89 17.05 -33.63
N PRO A 7 -8.05 18.18 -32.93
CA PRO A 7 -6.98 18.79 -32.15
C PRO A 7 -6.39 17.79 -31.15
N ALA A 8 -5.09 17.85 -30.88
CA ALA A 8 -4.39 16.93 -29.96
C ALA A 8 -4.98 16.90 -28.53
N GLY A 9 -5.79 17.89 -28.14
CA GLY A 9 -6.51 17.94 -26.86
C GLY A 9 -7.84 17.16 -26.81
N ASP A 10 -8.32 16.59 -27.92
CA ASP A 10 -9.61 15.88 -27.99
C ASP A 10 -9.47 14.34 -28.05
N ARG A 11 -8.24 13.83 -28.14
CA ARG A 11 -7.99 12.38 -28.20
C ARG A 11 -7.96 11.80 -26.78
N PRO A 12 -8.76 10.77 -26.48
CA PRO A 12 -8.73 10.15 -25.15
C PRO A 12 -7.36 9.50 -24.90
N HIS A 13 -6.89 9.62 -23.66
CA HIS A 13 -5.78 8.82 -23.15
C HIS A 13 -6.07 7.33 -23.33
N ASP A 14 -5.04 6.51 -23.47
CA ASP A 14 -5.20 5.07 -23.44
C ASP A 14 -5.46 4.61 -22.00
N LEU A 15 -4.80 5.23 -21.01
CA LEU A 15 -4.98 4.92 -19.59
C LEU A 15 -4.96 6.18 -18.73
N ILE A 16 -5.91 6.28 -17.79
CA ILE A 16 -5.80 7.20 -16.66
C ILE A 16 -5.64 6.41 -15.36
N GLY A 17 -4.59 6.71 -14.59
CA GLY A 17 -4.45 6.24 -13.22
C GLY A 17 -5.04 7.24 -12.23
N ILE A 18 -5.78 6.75 -11.23
CA ILE A 18 -6.39 7.57 -10.18
C ILE A 18 -5.77 7.18 -8.84
N GLY A 19 -5.11 8.16 -8.19
CA GLY A 19 -4.23 7.95 -7.05
C GLY A 19 -2.82 7.54 -7.47
N LEU A 20 -1.81 8.03 -6.76
CA LEU A 20 -0.39 7.78 -7.04
C LEU A 20 0.33 7.20 -5.82
N GLY A 21 -0.16 6.04 -5.35
CA GLY A 21 0.64 5.17 -4.49
C GLY A 21 1.72 4.40 -5.27
N PRO A 22 2.57 3.60 -4.60
CA PRO A 22 3.64 2.83 -5.24
C PRO A 22 3.18 1.95 -6.41
N PHE A 23 1.97 1.40 -6.33
CA PHE A 23 1.40 0.54 -7.37
C PHE A 23 1.09 1.29 -8.68
N ASN A 24 0.41 2.45 -8.62
CA ASN A 24 0.16 3.26 -9.81
C ASN A 24 1.43 3.96 -10.30
N LEU A 25 2.37 4.28 -9.41
CA LEU A 25 3.69 4.78 -9.81
C LEU A 25 4.50 3.70 -10.55
N SER A 26 4.43 2.44 -10.12
CA SER A 26 4.99 1.30 -10.85
C SER A 26 4.36 1.16 -12.23
N LEU A 27 3.04 1.26 -12.32
CA LEU A 27 2.32 1.23 -13.59
C LEU A 27 2.74 2.38 -14.52
N ALA A 28 2.89 3.59 -13.99
CA ALA A 28 3.35 4.75 -14.75
C ALA A 28 4.80 4.58 -15.25
N ALA A 29 5.69 4.08 -14.39
CA ALA A 29 7.09 3.86 -14.71
C ALA A 29 7.28 2.78 -15.78
N LEU A 30 6.51 1.68 -15.71
CA LEU A 30 6.53 0.65 -16.74
C LEU A 30 5.82 1.12 -18.03
N ALA A 31 4.72 1.87 -17.93
CA ALA A 31 4.06 2.41 -19.13
C ALA A 31 4.97 3.35 -19.95
N HIS A 32 5.99 3.96 -19.32
CA HIS A 32 6.86 4.93 -19.97
C HIS A 32 7.68 4.30 -21.10
N GLY A 33 7.36 4.72 -22.33
CA GLY A 33 8.10 4.32 -23.54
C GLY A 33 7.53 3.09 -24.24
N ILE A 34 6.42 2.52 -23.76
CA ILE A 34 5.77 1.39 -24.44
C ILE A 34 5.14 1.85 -25.76
N PRO A 35 5.49 1.23 -26.90
CA PRO A 35 4.77 1.45 -28.15
C PRO A 35 3.42 0.73 -28.12
N THR A 36 2.41 1.33 -28.75
CA THR A 36 1.12 0.70 -29.02
C THR A 36 1.15 -0.04 -30.36
N THR A 37 0.15 -0.89 -30.60
CA THR A 37 -0.07 -1.57 -31.89
C THR A 37 -0.31 -0.63 -33.07
N ALA A 38 -0.52 0.65 -32.82
CA ALA A 38 -0.68 1.70 -33.82
C ALA A 38 0.61 2.50 -34.05
N ASP A 39 1.78 1.94 -33.75
CA ASP A 39 3.13 2.53 -33.92
C ASP A 39 3.30 3.92 -33.29
N ARG A 40 2.56 4.18 -32.20
CA ARG A 40 2.69 5.39 -31.37
C ARG A 40 2.93 5.02 -29.91
N PRO A 41 3.53 5.88 -29.09
CA PRO A 41 3.62 5.66 -27.65
C PRO A 41 2.24 5.53 -26.99
N LEU A 42 2.18 4.72 -25.94
CA LEU A 42 1.03 4.62 -25.04
C LEU A 42 0.79 5.98 -24.37
N THR A 43 -0.43 6.52 -24.47
CA THR A 43 -0.75 7.81 -23.85
C THR A 43 -1.39 7.60 -22.48
N THR A 44 -0.71 8.02 -21.42
CA THR A 44 -1.18 7.84 -20.04
C THR A 44 -1.20 9.15 -19.26
N ALA A 45 -2.08 9.27 -18.26
CA ALA A 45 -2.06 10.33 -17.26
C ALA A 45 -2.39 9.76 -15.87
N PHE A 46 -1.70 10.20 -14.82
CA PHE A 46 -1.91 9.73 -13.45
C PHE A 46 -2.20 10.92 -12.53
N TYR A 47 -3.36 10.93 -11.89
CA TYR A 47 -3.82 12.04 -11.06
C TYR A 47 -3.70 11.73 -9.57
N GLU A 48 -3.08 12.64 -8.83
CA GLU A 48 -2.90 12.57 -7.38
C GLU A 48 -3.35 13.88 -6.73
N GLN A 49 -4.16 13.79 -5.69
CA GLN A 49 -4.70 14.96 -5.00
C GLN A 49 -3.64 15.68 -4.17
N ARG A 50 -2.64 14.97 -3.65
CA ARG A 50 -1.53 15.57 -2.88
C ARG A 50 -0.62 16.40 -3.78
N PRO A 51 0.10 17.39 -3.21
CA PRO A 51 1.03 18.23 -3.98
C PRO A 51 2.32 17.52 -4.40
N ALA A 52 2.67 16.42 -3.74
CA ALA A 52 3.87 15.64 -4.01
C ALA A 52 3.71 14.19 -3.52
N PHE A 53 4.57 13.30 -4.01
CA PHE A 53 4.63 11.92 -3.54
C PHE A 53 5.16 11.87 -2.10
N HIS A 54 4.36 11.28 -1.21
CA HIS A 54 4.74 10.89 0.14
C HIS A 54 4.06 9.56 0.49
N TRP A 55 4.85 8.55 0.80
CA TRP A 55 4.34 7.23 1.16
C TRP A 55 4.38 7.02 2.67
N HIS A 56 3.19 7.05 3.28
CA HIS A 56 2.99 6.95 4.74
C HIS A 56 3.87 7.93 5.56
N PRO A 57 3.80 9.25 5.30
CA PRO A 57 4.71 10.24 5.90
C PRO A 57 4.71 10.23 7.43
N GLY A 58 3.57 9.97 8.10
CA GLY A 58 3.52 9.89 9.57
C GLY A 58 4.19 8.65 10.18
N LEU A 59 4.68 7.72 9.36
CA LEU A 59 5.37 6.48 9.76
C LEU A 59 6.79 6.36 9.19
N LEU A 60 7.35 7.44 8.66
CA LEU A 60 8.77 7.52 8.26
C LEU A 60 9.68 7.68 9.49
N ILE A 61 9.44 6.85 10.51
CA ILE A 61 10.20 6.84 11.77
C ILE A 61 11.67 6.53 11.44
N ASP A 62 12.59 7.24 12.07
CA ASP A 62 14.02 7.05 11.82
C ASP A 62 14.44 5.59 12.09
N GLY A 63 15.26 5.05 11.19
CA GLY A 63 15.65 3.64 11.21
C GLY A 63 14.60 2.63 10.74
N ALA A 64 13.35 3.01 10.48
CA ALA A 64 12.33 2.07 9.98
C ALA A 64 12.65 1.61 8.54
N THR A 65 12.56 0.29 8.32
CA THR A 65 12.86 -0.36 7.03
C THR A 65 11.59 -0.86 6.34
N LEU A 66 11.70 -1.11 5.03
CA LEU A 66 10.75 -1.94 4.31
C LEU A 66 10.83 -3.39 4.82
N GLN A 67 9.71 -4.10 4.72
CA GLN A 67 9.66 -5.54 5.02
C GLN A 67 9.87 -6.42 3.76
N VAL A 68 10.20 -5.79 2.64
CA VAL A 68 10.53 -6.44 1.36
C VAL A 68 11.94 -6.05 0.93
N PRO A 69 12.65 -6.91 0.17
CA PRO A 69 13.94 -6.56 -0.41
C PRO A 69 13.85 -5.39 -1.39
N PHE A 70 14.94 -4.64 -1.59
CA PHE A 70 14.99 -3.53 -2.55
C PHE A 70 14.66 -3.93 -4.01
N LEU A 71 14.74 -5.23 -4.34
CA LEU A 71 14.31 -5.76 -5.64
C LEU A 71 12.80 -5.57 -5.87
N ALA A 72 12.01 -5.49 -4.81
CA ALA A 72 10.61 -5.06 -4.83
C ALA A 72 10.48 -3.54 -5.00
N ASP A 73 11.27 -2.96 -5.91
CA ASP A 73 11.11 -1.60 -6.37
C ASP A 73 9.95 -1.48 -7.38
N LEU A 74 9.83 -0.34 -8.06
CA LEU A 74 8.71 -0.08 -8.97
C LEU A 74 8.74 -0.93 -10.25
N THR A 75 9.90 -1.47 -10.66
CA THR A 75 10.09 -2.00 -12.04
C THR A 75 10.92 -3.27 -12.13
N THR A 76 11.90 -3.49 -11.25
CA THR A 76 12.95 -4.52 -11.37
C THR A 76 12.41 -5.93 -11.58
N LEU A 77 11.34 -6.32 -10.89
CA LEU A 77 10.76 -7.67 -11.02
C LEU A 77 9.97 -7.89 -12.32
N ALA A 78 9.73 -6.83 -13.11
CA ALA A 78 9.18 -6.92 -14.46
C ALA A 78 10.23 -6.63 -15.54
N ASP A 79 11.09 -5.65 -15.31
CA ASP A 79 12.16 -5.22 -16.21
C ASP A 79 13.34 -4.63 -15.42
N PRO A 80 14.39 -5.42 -15.14
CA PRO A 80 15.61 -4.95 -14.48
C PRO A 80 16.41 -3.90 -15.29
N THR A 81 16.11 -3.73 -16.58
CA THR A 81 16.80 -2.77 -17.46
C THR A 81 16.15 -1.38 -17.43
N SER A 82 14.98 -1.26 -16.78
CA SER A 82 14.26 -0.01 -16.65
C SER A 82 15.15 1.10 -16.08
N PRO A 83 15.08 2.34 -16.61
CA PRO A 83 15.76 3.47 -15.99
C PRO A 83 15.15 3.84 -14.63
N TRP A 84 14.01 3.27 -14.26
CA TRP A 84 13.30 3.56 -13.02
C TRP A 84 13.60 2.58 -11.89
N THR A 85 14.62 1.72 -12.00
CA THR A 85 15.04 0.84 -10.91
C THR A 85 15.64 1.63 -9.73
N PHE A 86 15.54 1.07 -8.53
CA PHE A 86 16.15 1.61 -7.32
C PHE A 86 17.68 1.71 -7.44
N LEU A 87 18.32 0.76 -8.12
CA LEU A 87 19.76 0.81 -8.37
C LEU A 87 20.14 1.98 -9.30
N ASN A 88 19.33 2.27 -10.32
CA ASN A 88 19.58 3.45 -11.17
C ASN A 88 19.35 4.75 -10.38
N TYR A 89 18.36 4.80 -9.49
CA TYR A 89 18.19 5.92 -8.54
C TYR A 89 19.46 6.15 -7.69
N LEU A 90 20.05 5.10 -7.12
CA LEU A 90 21.29 5.21 -6.34
C LEU A 90 22.47 5.69 -7.19
N ARG A 91 22.57 5.18 -8.43
CA ARG A 91 23.58 5.63 -9.40
C ARG A 91 23.47 7.13 -9.67
N THR A 92 22.27 7.66 -9.91
CA THR A 92 22.06 9.11 -10.16
C THR A 92 22.42 10.01 -8.98
N ARG A 93 22.64 9.42 -7.80
CA ARG A 93 23.02 10.12 -6.56
C ARG A 93 24.44 9.81 -6.11
N ASP A 94 25.23 9.13 -6.94
CA ASP A 94 26.59 8.67 -6.62
C ASP A 94 26.66 7.82 -5.32
N ARG A 95 25.58 7.10 -5.00
CA ARG A 95 25.45 6.29 -3.77
C ARG A 95 25.55 4.78 -3.99
N LEU A 96 25.81 4.34 -5.22
CA LEU A 96 25.82 2.91 -5.55
C LEU A 96 26.93 2.13 -4.82
N TYR A 97 28.15 2.68 -4.72
CA TYR A 97 29.26 2.04 -3.99
C TYR A 97 29.02 1.97 -2.48
N PRO A 98 28.61 3.06 -1.79
CA PRO A 98 28.20 2.98 -0.39
C PRO A 98 27.10 1.95 -0.14
N PHE A 99 26.08 1.88 -1.02
CA PHE A 99 25.01 0.90 -0.90
C PHE A 99 25.50 -0.54 -1.11
N TYR A 100 26.40 -0.76 -2.08
CA TYR A 100 27.04 -2.05 -2.30
C TYR A 100 27.72 -2.60 -1.04
N PHE A 101 28.51 -1.76 -0.35
CA PHE A 101 29.17 -2.16 0.90
C PHE A 101 28.26 -2.18 2.13
N ALA A 102 27.10 -1.53 2.07
CA ALA A 102 26.11 -1.64 3.14
C ALA A 102 25.53 -3.05 3.24
N GLU A 103 25.50 -3.81 2.12
CA GLU A 103 24.98 -5.19 2.06
C GLU A 103 23.56 -5.34 2.65
N GLN A 104 22.74 -4.29 2.54
CA GLN A 104 21.39 -4.23 3.08
C GLN A 104 20.35 -4.59 2.01
N PHE A 105 19.63 -5.71 2.23
CA PHE A 105 18.50 -6.07 1.37
C PHE A 105 17.25 -5.25 1.67
N HIS A 106 17.02 -4.89 2.94
CA HIS A 106 15.88 -4.10 3.38
C HIS A 106 16.29 -2.64 3.56
N ILE A 107 15.78 -1.78 2.70
CA ILE A 107 16.11 -0.35 2.69
C ILE A 107 15.23 0.44 3.65
N HIS A 108 15.70 1.62 4.05
CA HIS A 108 14.92 2.54 4.88
C HIS A 108 13.66 3.02 4.15
N ARG A 109 12.54 3.17 4.87
CA ARG A 109 11.29 3.69 4.29
C ARG A 109 11.45 5.09 3.73
N ALA A 110 12.22 5.95 4.41
CA ALA A 110 12.53 7.29 3.93
C ALA A 110 13.32 7.28 2.61
N GLU A 111 14.18 6.27 2.40
CA GLU A 111 14.92 6.12 1.15
C GLU A 111 14.02 5.61 0.01
N TYR A 112 13.13 4.65 0.30
CA TYR A 112 12.12 4.21 -0.67
C TYR A 112 11.16 5.34 -1.06
N ASP A 113 10.70 6.14 -0.09
CA ASP A 113 9.89 7.32 -0.32
C ASP A 113 10.63 8.34 -1.21
N ALA A 114 11.91 8.61 -0.95
CA ALA A 114 12.73 9.49 -1.77
C ALA A 114 12.97 8.94 -3.19
N TYR A 115 13.09 7.61 -3.34
CA TYR A 115 13.17 6.93 -4.63
C TYR A 115 11.87 7.09 -5.43
N CYS A 116 10.72 6.80 -4.83
CA CYS A 116 9.43 6.98 -5.47
C CYS A 116 9.18 8.45 -5.83
N ARG A 117 9.55 9.39 -4.96
CA ARG A 117 9.49 10.83 -5.27
C ARG A 117 10.33 11.17 -6.49
N TRP A 118 11.58 10.70 -6.54
CA TRP A 118 12.46 10.91 -7.69
C TRP A 118 11.86 10.37 -8.99
N VAL A 119 11.26 9.18 -9.00
CA VAL A 119 10.56 8.67 -10.20
C VAL A 119 9.37 9.58 -10.56
N SER A 120 8.58 9.97 -9.55
CA SER A 120 7.37 10.76 -9.78
C SER A 120 7.64 12.17 -10.32
N GLU A 121 8.77 12.78 -9.96
CA GLU A 121 9.18 14.11 -10.42
C GLU A 121 9.70 14.10 -11.87
N GLN A 122 10.13 12.93 -12.36
CA GLN A 122 10.73 12.78 -13.70
C GLN A 122 9.73 12.33 -14.76
N LEU A 123 8.64 11.67 -14.35
CA LEU A 123 7.61 11.18 -15.29
C LEU A 123 6.63 12.32 -15.65
N PRO A 124 6.56 12.74 -16.93
CA PRO A 124 5.72 13.87 -17.36
C PRO A 124 4.22 13.55 -17.34
N THR A 125 3.85 12.29 -17.13
CA THR A 125 2.46 11.80 -17.11
C THR A 125 1.81 11.90 -15.74
N ILE A 126 2.51 12.44 -14.74
CA ILE A 126 2.03 12.55 -13.36
C ILE A 126 1.53 13.97 -13.09
N HIS A 127 0.33 14.05 -12.50
CA HIS A 127 -0.38 15.28 -12.23
C HIS A 127 -0.77 15.35 -10.75
N PHE A 128 0.06 16.02 -9.95
CA PHE A 128 -0.23 16.34 -8.55
C PHE A 128 -1.25 17.47 -8.42
N ASN A 129 -1.87 17.62 -7.24
CA ASN A 129 -2.94 18.57 -6.97
C ASN A 129 -4.21 18.37 -7.82
N HIS A 130 -4.48 17.14 -8.26
CA HIS A 130 -5.67 16.79 -9.04
C HIS A 130 -6.48 15.74 -8.26
N GLN A 131 -7.58 16.17 -7.66
CA GLN A 131 -8.54 15.26 -7.05
C GLN A 131 -9.53 14.80 -8.11
N VAL A 132 -9.57 13.51 -8.44
CA VAL A 132 -10.61 12.98 -9.32
C VAL A 132 -11.90 12.82 -8.55
N ASP A 133 -12.96 13.44 -9.06
CA ASP A 133 -14.24 13.54 -8.36
C ASP A 133 -15.25 12.50 -8.87
N SER A 134 -15.26 12.23 -10.18
CA SER A 134 -16.20 11.26 -10.76
C SER A 134 -15.72 10.65 -12.06
N ILE A 135 -16.23 9.44 -12.33
CA ILE A 135 -16.00 8.69 -13.56
C ILE A 135 -17.35 8.32 -14.17
N ARG A 136 -17.51 8.58 -15.47
CA ARG A 136 -18.70 8.23 -16.25
C ARG A 136 -18.30 7.53 -17.55
N TRP A 137 -19.16 6.64 -18.05
CA TRP A 137 -18.99 6.03 -19.37
C TRP A 137 -19.76 6.84 -20.41
N ASN A 138 -19.10 7.22 -21.50
CA ASN A 138 -19.74 7.83 -22.66
C ASN A 138 -19.97 6.76 -23.73
N THR A 139 -21.23 6.35 -23.90
CA THR A 139 -21.62 5.30 -24.85
C THR A 139 -21.38 5.69 -26.31
N ASP A 140 -21.58 6.96 -26.67
CA ASP A 140 -21.45 7.44 -28.05
C ASP A 140 -19.98 7.45 -28.51
N ARG A 141 -19.07 7.77 -27.58
CA ARG A 141 -17.62 7.87 -27.83
C ARG A 141 -16.84 6.61 -27.43
N ALA A 142 -17.49 5.66 -26.75
CA ALA A 142 -16.90 4.44 -26.21
C ALA A 142 -15.62 4.69 -25.38
N HIS A 143 -15.68 5.66 -24.47
CA HIS A 143 -14.60 5.96 -23.53
C HIS A 143 -15.15 6.43 -22.18
N TYR A 144 -14.30 6.51 -21.17
CA TYR A 144 -14.61 7.15 -19.90
C TYR A 144 -14.39 8.66 -19.95
N GLU A 145 -15.28 9.38 -19.29
CA GLU A 145 -15.17 10.78 -18.92
C GLU A 145 -14.76 10.88 -17.46
N VAL A 146 -13.77 11.73 -17.17
CA VAL A 146 -13.19 11.90 -15.84
C VAL A 146 -13.24 13.37 -15.48
N ASP A 147 -14.02 13.68 -14.45
CA ASP A 147 -14.07 15.02 -13.85
C ASP A 147 -13.09 15.08 -12.67
N TYR A 148 -12.32 16.16 -12.58
CA TYR A 148 -11.39 16.37 -11.49
C TYR A 148 -11.35 17.83 -11.04
N THR A 149 -10.92 18.04 -9.82
CA THR A 149 -10.74 19.35 -9.22
C THR A 149 -9.24 19.62 -9.01
N HIS A 150 -8.79 20.79 -9.49
CA HIS A 150 -7.47 21.31 -9.16
C HIS A 150 -7.47 21.85 -7.72
N LEU A 151 -6.53 21.39 -6.91
CA LEU A 151 -6.31 21.82 -5.54
C LEU A 151 -5.19 22.87 -5.46
N GLY A 152 -5.36 23.86 -4.60
CA GLY A 152 -4.30 24.80 -4.23
C GLY A 152 -3.32 24.21 -3.22
N PRO A 153 -2.23 24.94 -2.90
CA PRO A 153 -1.23 24.51 -1.90
C PRO A 153 -1.83 24.16 -0.54
N ASP A 154 -2.90 24.86 -0.14
CA ASP A 154 -3.60 24.65 1.14
C ASP A 154 -4.82 23.72 1.03
N GLY A 155 -4.96 23.01 -0.10
CA GLY A 155 -6.11 22.14 -0.39
C GLY A 155 -7.37 22.87 -0.85
N GLU A 156 -7.31 24.18 -1.05
CA GLU A 156 -8.45 24.97 -1.55
C GLU A 156 -8.81 24.58 -2.99
N THR A 157 -10.11 24.40 -3.26
CA THR A 157 -10.63 24.13 -4.60
C THR A 157 -10.46 25.34 -5.51
N ARG A 158 -9.73 25.18 -6.62
CA ARG A 158 -9.48 26.27 -7.57
C ARG A 158 -10.37 26.21 -8.79
N THR A 159 -10.28 25.12 -9.55
CA THR A 159 -10.90 25.01 -10.88
C THR A 159 -11.27 23.57 -11.20
N PRO A 160 -12.49 23.31 -11.71
CA PRO A 160 -12.82 22.02 -12.26
C PRO A 160 -12.11 21.81 -13.60
N GLY A 161 -11.76 20.56 -13.87
CA GLY A 161 -11.17 20.08 -15.12
C GLY A 161 -11.87 18.81 -15.60
N HIS A 162 -11.66 18.49 -16.87
CA HIS A 162 -12.28 17.36 -17.54
C HIS A 162 -11.27 16.68 -18.45
N THR A 163 -11.31 15.36 -18.54
CA THR A 163 -10.49 14.58 -19.47
C THR A 163 -11.19 13.27 -19.85
N HIS A 164 -10.65 12.58 -20.85
CA HIS A 164 -11.23 11.35 -21.38
C HIS A 164 -10.18 10.24 -21.50
N THR A 165 -10.59 8.99 -21.29
CA THR A 165 -9.69 7.83 -21.38
C THR A 165 -10.40 6.56 -21.83
N ARG A 166 -9.68 5.67 -22.51
CA ARG A 166 -10.20 4.33 -22.87
C ARG A 166 -10.23 3.39 -21.67
N HIS A 167 -9.21 3.44 -20.82
CA HIS A 167 -9.07 2.58 -19.65
C HIS A 167 -8.73 3.38 -18.39
N ILE A 168 -9.03 2.81 -17.22
CA ILE A 168 -8.75 3.41 -15.91
C ILE A 168 -7.95 2.43 -15.05
N ALA A 169 -7.00 2.92 -14.25
CA ALA A 169 -6.35 2.18 -13.17
C ALA A 169 -6.64 2.83 -11.80
N LEU A 170 -7.43 2.17 -10.97
CA LEU A 170 -7.79 2.63 -9.63
C LEU A 170 -6.71 2.21 -8.63
N GLY A 171 -5.92 3.18 -8.16
CA GLY A 171 -4.85 3.02 -7.18
C GLY A 171 -4.98 4.00 -6.00
N VAL A 172 -6.21 4.22 -5.53
CA VAL A 172 -6.55 5.20 -4.46
C VAL A 172 -6.17 4.76 -3.04
N GLY A 173 -5.53 3.58 -2.93
CA GLY A 173 -5.00 3.04 -1.69
C GLY A 173 -6.06 2.77 -0.62
N THR A 174 -5.63 2.85 0.63
CA THR A 174 -6.44 2.56 1.81
C THR A 174 -6.61 3.82 2.67
N ALA A 175 -7.55 3.79 3.62
CA ALA A 175 -7.82 4.85 4.57
C ALA A 175 -7.57 4.35 6.02
N PRO A 176 -7.07 5.22 6.92
CA PRO A 176 -6.95 4.92 8.35
C PRO A 176 -8.21 4.29 8.93
N PHE A 177 -8.05 3.19 9.68
CA PHE A 177 -9.18 2.55 10.34
C PHE A 177 -9.23 2.93 11.82
N ILE A 178 -10.26 3.68 12.19
CA ILE A 178 -10.53 4.05 13.58
C ILE A 178 -11.64 3.13 14.12
N PRO A 179 -11.39 2.36 15.20
CA PRO A 179 -12.41 1.54 15.84
C PRO A 179 -13.57 2.39 16.37
N GLU A 180 -14.80 1.90 16.22
CA GLU A 180 -16.01 2.63 16.60
C GLU A 180 -16.01 3.18 18.04
N PRO A 181 -15.56 2.43 19.07
CA PRO A 181 -15.50 2.95 20.43
C PRO A 181 -14.57 4.16 20.65
N LEU A 182 -13.65 4.40 19.72
CA LEU A 182 -12.61 5.44 19.80
C LEU A 182 -12.86 6.58 18.80
N ARG A 183 -13.77 6.40 17.84
CA ARG A 183 -14.07 7.37 16.79
C ARG A 183 -14.49 8.75 17.34
N PRO A 184 -15.43 8.85 18.31
CA PRO A 184 -15.82 10.16 18.83
C PRO A 184 -14.66 10.92 19.49
N LEU A 185 -13.67 10.22 20.04
CA LEU A 185 -12.49 10.84 20.63
C LEU A 185 -11.49 11.27 19.56
N ALA A 186 -11.26 10.44 18.54
CA ALA A 186 -10.33 10.75 17.45
C ALA A 186 -10.81 11.92 16.57
N GLU A 187 -12.11 12.08 16.40
CA GLU A 187 -12.72 13.18 15.62
C GLU A 187 -12.91 14.46 16.46
N ALA A 188 -12.83 14.37 17.79
CA ALA A 188 -13.03 15.52 18.66
C ALA A 188 -11.80 16.44 18.69
N PRO A 189 -11.96 17.74 18.40
CA PRO A 189 -10.84 18.69 18.44
C PRO A 189 -10.15 18.73 19.81
N GLY A 190 -8.81 18.75 19.77
CA GLY A 190 -7.97 18.86 20.96
C GLY A 190 -7.91 17.60 21.83
N VAL A 191 -8.50 16.47 21.43
CA VAL A 191 -8.19 15.17 22.07
C VAL A 191 -6.94 14.58 21.43
N PRO A 192 -5.92 14.20 22.22
CA PRO A 192 -4.76 13.49 21.70
C PRO A 192 -5.06 12.00 21.46
N VAL A 193 -6.09 11.69 20.65
CA VAL A 193 -6.31 10.36 20.07
C VAL A 193 -5.92 10.42 18.59
N ILE A 194 -4.70 9.95 18.29
CA ILE A 194 -4.05 10.14 16.99
C ILE A 194 -3.93 8.80 16.27
N HIS A 195 -4.29 8.73 14.99
CA HIS A 195 -4.01 7.54 14.20
C HIS A 195 -2.52 7.47 13.82
N SER A 196 -1.97 6.26 13.74
CA SER A 196 -0.57 6.01 13.34
C SER A 196 -0.15 6.70 12.04
N ALA A 197 -1.10 6.96 11.13
CA ALA A 197 -0.89 7.68 9.87
C ALA A 197 -0.35 9.10 10.05
N ASP A 198 -0.62 9.73 11.21
CA ASP A 198 -0.26 11.11 11.54
C ASP A 198 0.73 11.17 12.71
N TYR A 199 1.29 10.03 13.12
CA TYR A 199 2.09 9.91 14.35
C TYR A 199 3.26 10.91 14.40
N LEU A 200 4.11 10.96 13.37
CA LEU A 200 5.26 11.88 13.35
C LEU A 200 4.86 13.36 13.41
N HIS A 201 3.69 13.73 12.88
CA HIS A 201 3.21 15.11 12.96
C HIS A 201 2.85 15.52 14.40
N HIS A 202 2.38 14.56 15.20
CA HIS A 202 1.97 14.77 16.59
C HIS A 202 2.99 14.26 17.62
N ARG A 203 4.17 13.79 17.19
CA ARG A 203 5.12 13.09 18.05
C ARG A 203 5.54 13.91 19.26
N GLU A 204 5.90 15.17 19.07
CA GLU A 204 6.34 16.04 20.17
C GLU A 204 5.20 16.30 21.17
N GLN A 205 3.98 16.56 20.67
CA GLN A 205 2.78 16.67 21.51
C GLN A 205 2.52 15.38 22.32
N LEU A 206 2.74 14.21 21.72
CA LEU A 206 2.59 12.92 22.40
C LEU A 206 3.63 12.75 23.50
N LEU A 207 4.88 13.18 23.27
CA LEU A 207 5.96 13.07 24.26
C LEU A 207 5.72 13.96 25.50
N GLU A 208 5.01 15.07 25.35
CA GLU A 208 4.57 15.94 26.44
C GLU A 208 3.47 15.30 27.32
N ALA A 209 2.78 14.27 26.83
CA ALA A 209 1.70 13.62 27.56
C ALA A 209 2.22 12.87 28.81
N GLY A 210 1.49 12.97 29.92
CA GLY A 210 1.84 12.28 31.17
C GLY A 210 1.80 10.76 31.07
N HIS A 211 0.93 10.22 30.22
CA HIS A 211 0.75 8.79 29.97
C HIS A 211 0.29 8.58 28.52
N ILE A 212 0.93 7.66 27.80
CA ILE A 212 0.59 7.32 26.41
C ILE A 212 0.13 5.86 26.33
N THR A 213 -0.95 5.61 25.58
CA THR A 213 -1.39 4.26 25.23
C THR A 213 -1.35 4.01 23.72
N VAL A 214 -0.53 3.08 23.27
CA VAL A 214 -0.51 2.58 21.89
C VAL A 214 -1.50 1.41 21.75
N ILE A 215 -2.38 1.45 20.75
CA ILE A 215 -3.38 0.40 20.49
C ILE A 215 -3.12 -0.22 19.11
N GLY A 216 -2.83 -1.53 19.07
CA GLY A 216 -2.65 -2.30 17.84
C GLY A 216 -1.34 -3.09 17.83
N SER A 217 -1.36 -4.31 17.31
CA SER A 217 -0.26 -5.28 17.41
C SER A 217 0.61 -5.43 16.17
N GLY A 218 0.31 -4.72 15.08
CA GLY A 218 1.11 -4.81 13.85
C GLY A 218 2.40 -4.01 13.93
N GLN A 219 3.18 -4.05 12.84
CA GLN A 219 4.47 -3.36 12.70
C GLN A 219 4.42 -1.89 13.17
N SER A 220 3.44 -1.10 12.71
CA SER A 220 3.34 0.32 13.10
C SER A 220 3.17 0.52 14.61
N GLY A 221 2.46 -0.38 15.29
CA GLY A 221 2.29 -0.32 16.75
C GLY A 221 3.59 -0.59 17.48
N ALA A 222 4.36 -1.56 16.99
CA ALA A 222 5.67 -1.91 17.52
C ALA A 222 6.69 -0.78 17.33
N GLU A 223 6.76 -0.19 16.13
CA GLU A 223 7.68 0.90 15.83
C GLU A 223 7.37 2.16 16.63
N ILE A 224 6.09 2.55 16.71
CA ILE A 224 5.65 3.69 17.52
C ILE A 224 5.96 3.44 19.00
N PHE A 225 5.67 2.25 19.51
CA PHE A 225 5.99 1.90 20.89
C PHE A 225 7.49 2.00 21.16
N LEU A 226 8.32 1.45 20.27
CA LEU A 226 9.78 1.49 20.38
C LEU A 226 10.32 2.92 20.33
N ASP A 227 9.82 3.75 19.42
CA ASP A 227 10.24 5.14 19.29
C ASP A 227 9.89 5.94 20.56
N LEU A 228 8.64 5.85 21.01
CA LEU A 228 8.19 6.50 22.25
C LEU A 228 8.93 5.99 23.47
N LEU A 229 9.18 4.68 23.56
CA LEU A 229 9.96 4.09 24.65
C LEU A 229 11.34 4.75 24.69
N ARG A 230 12.09 4.72 23.58
CA ARG A 230 13.44 5.32 23.46
C ARG A 230 13.48 6.81 23.79
N ALA A 231 12.48 7.56 23.35
CA ALA A 231 12.42 9.00 23.54
C ALA A 231 12.04 9.44 24.96
N ARG A 232 11.35 8.59 25.73
CA ARG A 232 10.89 8.94 27.08
C ARG A 232 11.94 8.67 28.16
N PRO A 233 12.04 9.53 29.20
CA PRO A 233 13.03 9.39 30.26
C PRO A 233 12.86 8.07 31.02
N GLN A 234 13.99 7.47 31.42
CA GLN A 234 14.00 6.20 32.13
C GLN A 234 13.34 6.31 33.51
N GLY A 235 12.46 5.37 33.86
CA GLY A 235 11.76 5.31 35.14
C GLY A 235 10.50 6.18 35.25
N VAL A 236 10.15 6.93 34.20
CA VAL A 236 8.92 7.71 34.08
C VAL A 236 8.30 7.58 32.69
N GLU A 237 8.50 6.42 32.05
CA GLU A 237 8.03 6.15 30.69
C GLU A 237 6.51 6.20 30.60
N ARG A 238 5.76 5.74 31.61
CA ARG A 238 4.30 5.76 31.65
C ARG A 238 3.67 5.44 30.29
N ILE A 239 3.97 4.26 29.76
CA ILE A 239 3.53 3.85 28.42
C ILE A 239 2.84 2.48 28.45
N HIS A 240 1.69 2.39 27.80
CA HIS A 240 0.98 1.13 27.59
C HIS A 240 0.95 0.75 26.12
N TRP A 241 1.15 -0.53 25.81
CA TRP A 241 0.90 -1.11 24.49
C TRP A 241 -0.15 -2.21 24.59
N LEU A 242 -1.32 -1.94 24.03
CA LEU A 242 -2.47 -2.82 24.09
C LEU A 242 -2.74 -3.46 22.74
N ALA A 243 -2.96 -4.77 22.74
CA ALA A 243 -3.21 -5.55 21.54
C ALA A 243 -4.39 -6.49 21.72
N ARG A 244 -5.28 -6.56 20.71
CA ARG A 244 -6.37 -7.55 20.69
C ARG A 244 -5.86 -8.96 20.35
N THR A 245 -4.75 -9.08 19.62
CA THR A 245 -4.13 -10.38 19.33
C THR A 245 -3.62 -11.00 20.63
N GLN A 246 -3.66 -12.32 20.72
CA GLN A 246 -3.25 -13.06 21.92
C GLN A 246 -1.74 -12.98 22.20
N ALA A 247 -0.95 -12.53 21.22
CA ALA A 247 0.47 -12.27 21.36
C ALA A 247 0.90 -11.10 20.48
N PHE A 248 2.06 -10.52 20.79
CA PHE A 248 2.87 -9.72 19.87
C PHE A 248 3.70 -10.70 19.05
N ALA A 249 3.14 -11.13 17.91
CA ALA A 249 3.70 -12.22 17.12
C ALA A 249 4.63 -11.69 16.01
N PRO A 250 5.73 -12.41 15.73
CA PRO A 250 6.55 -12.10 14.56
C PRO A 250 5.75 -12.34 13.27
N MET A 251 6.12 -11.62 12.23
CA MET A 251 5.68 -11.92 10.87
C MET A 251 6.36 -13.20 10.38
N GLU A 252 5.61 -14.04 9.67
CA GLU A 252 6.17 -15.21 9.01
C GLU A 252 7.07 -14.77 7.85
N TYR A 253 8.37 -15.05 7.96
CA TYR A 253 9.39 -14.60 7.01
C TYR A 253 10.30 -15.74 6.52
N SER A 254 9.92 -17.00 6.76
CA SER A 254 10.64 -18.14 6.19
C SER A 254 10.50 -18.15 4.67
N LYS A 255 11.53 -18.64 3.97
CA LYS A 255 11.60 -18.65 2.50
C LYS A 255 10.38 -19.34 1.85
N LEU A 256 9.90 -20.45 2.43
CA LEU A 256 8.70 -21.14 1.95
C LEU A 256 7.41 -20.41 2.35
N GLY A 257 7.37 -19.78 3.52
CA GLY A 257 6.26 -18.91 3.92
C GLY A 257 6.07 -17.76 2.94
N LEU A 258 7.18 -17.13 2.53
CA LEU A 258 7.20 -16.01 1.57
C LEU A 258 6.72 -16.39 0.16
N GLU A 259 6.70 -17.68 -0.21
CA GLU A 259 6.14 -18.09 -1.51
C GLU A 259 4.63 -17.84 -1.62
N HIS A 260 3.93 -17.52 -0.52
CA HIS A 260 2.55 -17.02 -0.55
C HIS A 260 2.42 -15.61 -1.16
N PHE A 261 3.53 -14.89 -1.34
CA PHE A 261 3.61 -13.57 -1.97
C PHE A 261 4.11 -13.66 -3.40
N THR A 262 3.76 -14.74 -4.11
CA THR A 262 4.17 -14.98 -5.50
C THR A 262 2.96 -15.02 -6.44
N PRO A 263 3.16 -14.75 -7.74
CA PRO A 263 2.13 -14.97 -8.76
C PRO A 263 1.48 -16.36 -8.73
N ASP A 264 2.24 -17.42 -8.41
CA ASP A 264 1.71 -18.78 -8.30
C ASP A 264 0.64 -18.90 -7.21
N TYR A 265 0.89 -18.32 -6.02
CA TYR A 265 -0.09 -18.31 -4.95
C TYR A 265 -1.32 -17.46 -5.31
N THR A 266 -1.12 -16.28 -5.90
CA THR A 266 -2.22 -15.41 -6.34
C THR A 266 -3.15 -16.13 -7.32
N HIS A 267 -2.61 -16.84 -8.32
CA HIS A 267 -3.42 -17.63 -9.25
C HIS A 267 -4.17 -18.77 -8.56
N TYR A 268 -3.50 -19.52 -7.67
CA TYR A 268 -4.13 -20.57 -6.88
C TYR A 268 -5.29 -20.02 -6.05
N PHE A 269 -5.05 -18.94 -5.31
CA PHE A 269 -6.05 -18.31 -4.45
C PHE A 269 -7.25 -17.83 -5.25
N HIS A 270 -7.03 -17.20 -6.41
CA HIS A 270 -8.12 -16.70 -7.28
C HIS A 270 -9.06 -17.82 -7.73
N ALA A 271 -8.51 -18.99 -8.05
CA ALA A 271 -9.27 -20.16 -8.48
C ALA A 271 -10.12 -20.83 -7.37
N LEU A 272 -9.89 -20.51 -6.09
CA LEU A 272 -10.67 -21.06 -4.98
C LEU A 272 -12.12 -20.56 -4.99
N PRO A 273 -13.10 -21.32 -4.47
CA PRO A 273 -14.45 -20.81 -4.26
C PRO A 273 -14.48 -19.59 -3.32
N GLU A 274 -15.43 -18.68 -3.52
CA GLU A 274 -15.53 -17.41 -2.78
C GLU A 274 -15.53 -17.59 -1.25
N HIS A 275 -16.37 -18.49 -0.72
CA HIS A 275 -16.42 -18.76 0.72
C HIS A 275 -15.10 -19.28 1.29
N VAL A 276 -14.30 -20.00 0.49
CA VAL A 276 -12.98 -20.49 0.90
C VAL A 276 -12.02 -19.30 0.99
N ARG A 277 -11.97 -18.44 -0.04
CA ARG A 277 -11.15 -17.22 -0.05
C ARG A 277 -11.46 -16.33 1.16
N ASP A 278 -12.74 -16.12 1.45
CA ASP A 278 -13.19 -15.28 2.57
C ASP A 278 -12.79 -15.84 3.94
N SER A 279 -12.82 -17.17 4.10
CA SER A 279 -12.37 -17.81 5.34
C SER A 279 -10.84 -17.83 5.49
N LEU A 280 -10.10 -17.92 4.39
CA LEU A 280 -8.64 -18.12 4.39
C LEU A 280 -7.87 -16.82 4.69
N VAL A 281 -8.29 -15.70 4.11
CA VAL A 281 -7.59 -14.40 4.25
C VAL A 281 -7.41 -13.95 5.71
N PRO A 282 -8.42 -14.08 6.61
CA PRO A 282 -8.25 -13.78 8.02
C PRO A 282 -7.30 -14.74 8.77
N GLN A 283 -7.24 -16.02 8.36
CA GLN A 283 -6.38 -17.03 8.98
C GLN A 283 -4.91 -16.78 8.68
N GLN A 284 -4.61 -16.17 7.54
CA GLN A 284 -3.26 -15.85 7.06
C GLN A 284 -2.70 -14.52 7.61
N TRP A 285 -3.22 -14.04 8.75
CA TRP A 285 -2.79 -12.76 9.31
C TRP A 285 -1.29 -12.71 9.64
N GLN A 286 -0.70 -13.83 10.08
CA GLN A 286 0.73 -13.88 10.42
C GLN A 286 1.65 -13.66 9.22
N LEU A 287 1.17 -13.89 8.00
CA LEU A 287 1.96 -13.64 6.79
C LEU A 287 2.20 -12.12 6.55
N HIS A 288 1.31 -11.23 7.03
CA HIS A 288 1.34 -9.81 6.62
C HIS A 288 0.92 -8.80 7.71
N LYS A 289 0.51 -9.25 8.90
CA LYS A 289 0.12 -8.39 10.04
C LYS A 289 0.98 -8.62 11.28
N GLY A 290 1.97 -9.50 11.21
CA GLY A 290 2.95 -9.69 12.27
C GLY A 290 3.91 -8.50 12.37
N ILE A 291 4.77 -8.56 13.37
CA ILE A 291 5.84 -7.57 13.59
C ILE A 291 7.14 -8.16 13.03
N ASP A 292 7.96 -7.34 12.42
CA ASP A 292 9.32 -7.73 12.05
C ASP A 292 10.11 -8.26 13.27
N THR A 293 10.90 -9.32 13.05
CA THR A 293 11.62 -10.01 14.14
C THR A 293 12.64 -9.11 14.81
N ASP A 294 13.31 -8.26 14.03
CA ASP A 294 14.33 -7.34 14.55
C ASP A 294 13.69 -6.22 15.36
N THR A 295 12.49 -5.78 14.96
CA THR A 295 11.69 -4.80 15.72
C THR A 295 11.24 -5.37 17.07
N ILE A 296 10.72 -6.60 17.12
CA ILE A 296 10.40 -7.28 18.40
C ILE A 296 11.65 -7.38 19.27
N ALA A 297 12.77 -7.82 18.70
CA ALA A 297 14.03 -7.95 19.42
C ALA A 297 14.52 -6.60 19.95
N ALA A 298 14.41 -5.53 19.16
CA ALA A 298 14.80 -4.18 19.56
C ALA A 298 13.95 -3.63 20.71
N ILE A 299 12.64 -3.92 20.74
CA ILE A 299 11.76 -3.60 21.88
C ILE A 299 12.24 -4.33 23.13
N HIS A 300 12.46 -5.64 23.04
CA HIS A 300 12.93 -6.42 24.18
C HIS A 300 14.31 -5.94 24.67
N HIS A 301 15.26 -5.69 23.77
CA HIS A 301 16.58 -5.16 24.12
C HIS A 301 16.48 -3.81 24.82
N GLU A 302 15.62 -2.91 24.36
CA GLU A 302 15.44 -1.60 24.99
C GLU A 302 14.81 -1.71 26.38
N LEU A 303 13.78 -2.56 26.55
CA LEU A 303 13.19 -2.84 27.86
C LEU A 303 14.23 -3.43 28.82
N TYR A 304 15.03 -4.41 28.37
CA TYR A 304 16.08 -5.04 29.17
C TYR A 304 17.19 -4.05 29.52
N ARG A 305 17.64 -3.22 28.57
CA ARG A 305 18.63 -2.17 28.80
C ARG A 305 18.21 -1.20 29.92
N ARG A 306 16.91 -0.92 30.05
CA ARG A 306 16.38 -0.06 31.12
C ARG A 306 16.38 -0.70 32.51
N THR A 307 16.65 -1.99 32.61
CA THR A 307 16.80 -2.69 33.89
C THR A 307 18.24 -2.68 34.43
N LEU A 308 19.21 -2.17 33.68
CA LEU A 308 20.64 -2.24 34.01
C LEU A 308 21.02 -1.61 35.36
N HIS A 309 20.23 -0.65 35.86
CA HIS A 309 20.45 0.01 37.14
C HIS A 309 19.50 -0.49 38.26
N GLY A 310 18.80 -1.60 38.02
CA GLY A 310 17.76 -2.15 38.90
C GLY A 310 16.37 -1.60 38.60
N GLY A 311 15.33 -2.33 39.02
CA GLY A 311 13.93 -1.99 38.77
C GLY A 311 13.41 -2.40 37.39
N TRP A 312 12.12 -2.12 37.16
CA TRP A 312 11.45 -2.33 35.89
C TRP A 312 11.14 -0.98 35.23
N PRO A 313 11.21 -0.85 33.89
CA PRO A 313 10.73 0.34 33.20
C PRO A 313 9.23 0.53 33.45
N ASP A 314 8.75 1.77 33.44
CA ASP A 314 7.31 2.08 33.59
C ASP A 314 6.58 1.89 32.25
N ALA A 315 6.64 0.66 31.75
CA ALA A 315 6.11 0.23 30.46
C ALA A 315 5.30 -1.06 30.62
N THR A 316 4.06 -1.05 30.13
CA THR A 316 3.14 -2.19 30.19
C THR A 316 2.79 -2.65 28.79
N LEU A 317 3.06 -3.92 28.47
CA LEU A 317 2.65 -4.55 27.21
C LEU A 317 1.59 -5.60 27.52
N THR A 318 0.39 -5.50 26.93
CA THR A 318 -0.72 -6.42 27.23
C THR A 318 -1.41 -6.89 25.95
N PRO A 319 -1.19 -8.15 25.54
CA PRO A 319 -1.96 -8.77 24.48
C PRO A 319 -3.34 -9.26 24.99
N GLY A 320 -4.21 -9.69 24.08
CA GLY A 320 -5.53 -10.23 24.41
C GLY A 320 -6.57 -9.20 24.91
N VAL A 321 -6.28 -7.90 24.78
CA VAL A 321 -7.12 -6.81 25.29
C VAL A 321 -7.85 -6.08 24.16
N GLY A 322 -9.17 -5.97 24.30
CA GLY A 322 -10.02 -5.12 23.46
C GLY A 322 -10.48 -3.86 24.19
N VAL A 323 -10.62 -2.75 23.45
CA VAL A 323 -11.31 -1.54 23.94
C VAL A 323 -12.80 -1.65 23.62
N ARG A 324 -13.65 -1.65 24.65
CA ARG A 324 -15.11 -1.73 24.49
C ARG A 324 -15.76 -0.36 24.32
N THR A 325 -15.33 0.58 25.16
CA THR A 325 -15.79 1.98 25.17
C THR A 325 -14.63 2.86 25.60
N ALA A 326 -14.66 4.14 25.22
CA ALA A 326 -13.73 5.15 25.68
C ALA A 326 -14.45 6.48 25.85
N GLY A 327 -13.96 7.32 26.76
CA GLY A 327 -14.54 8.64 26.99
C GLY A 327 -13.56 9.60 27.66
N ARG A 328 -13.84 10.90 27.55
CA ARG A 328 -13.14 11.92 28.35
C ARG A 328 -13.62 11.84 29.80
N ILE A 329 -12.71 12.05 30.75
CA ILE A 329 -13.06 12.14 32.17
C ILE A 329 -13.41 13.60 32.50
N SER A 330 -14.67 13.86 32.84
CA SER A 330 -15.17 15.19 33.20
C SER A 330 -14.34 15.84 34.32
N GLY A 331 -14.01 17.12 34.15
CA GLY A 331 -13.32 17.92 35.16
C GLY A 331 -11.83 17.61 35.37
N SER A 332 -11.22 16.76 34.52
CA SER A 332 -9.84 16.30 34.70
C SER A 332 -8.88 16.67 33.55
N GLY A 333 -9.24 17.71 32.78
CA GLY A 333 -8.50 18.14 31.58
C GLY A 333 -8.79 17.24 30.37
N ASN A 334 -7.75 16.91 29.61
CA ASN A 334 -7.81 16.08 28.40
C ASN A 334 -7.66 14.57 28.66
N ARG A 335 -7.84 14.10 29.91
CA ARG A 335 -7.67 12.68 30.25
C ARG A 335 -8.76 11.79 29.64
N ILE A 336 -8.31 10.64 29.16
CA ILE A 336 -9.11 9.62 28.47
C ILE A 336 -9.20 8.39 29.37
N GLU A 337 -10.41 7.87 29.57
CA GLU A 337 -10.64 6.56 30.19
C GLU A 337 -10.97 5.52 29.11
N LEU A 338 -10.14 4.47 29.03
CA LEU A 338 -10.36 3.30 28.18
C LEU A 338 -10.99 2.19 29.01
N HIS A 339 -12.12 1.65 28.55
CA HIS A 339 -12.77 0.50 29.17
C HIS A 339 -12.31 -0.77 28.43
N LEU A 340 -11.54 -1.58 29.13
CA LEU A 340 -10.80 -2.71 28.57
C LEU A 340 -11.49 -4.03 28.91
N GLU A 341 -11.38 -5.00 28.01
CA GLU A 341 -11.81 -6.37 28.23
C GLU A 341 -10.72 -7.35 27.79
N HIS A 342 -10.35 -8.27 28.69
CA HIS A 342 -9.43 -9.36 28.41
C HIS A 342 -10.23 -10.67 28.24
N THR A 343 -10.43 -11.10 27.00
CA THR A 343 -11.39 -12.16 26.67
C THR A 343 -11.08 -13.48 27.36
N GLN A 344 -9.81 -13.90 27.41
CA GLN A 344 -9.43 -15.18 28.03
C GLN A 344 -9.56 -15.18 29.56
N GLN A 345 -9.48 -14.01 30.20
CA GLN A 345 -9.64 -13.87 31.65
C GLN A 345 -11.09 -13.57 32.04
N ALA A 346 -11.98 -13.37 31.06
CA ALA A 346 -13.33 -12.85 31.24
C ALA A 346 -13.38 -11.62 32.18
N THR A 347 -12.33 -10.78 32.14
CA THR A 347 -12.14 -9.67 33.08
C THR A 347 -12.25 -8.33 32.35
N ARG A 348 -12.76 -7.33 33.08
CA ARG A 348 -12.88 -5.94 32.60
C ARG A 348 -12.12 -5.02 33.54
N SER A 349 -11.48 -4.01 32.96
CA SER A 349 -10.73 -3.00 33.71
C SER A 349 -10.88 -1.62 33.05
N ARG A 350 -10.33 -0.60 33.71
CA ARG A 350 -10.27 0.77 33.19
C ARG A 350 -8.83 1.24 33.19
N LEU A 351 -8.43 1.92 32.14
CA LEU A 351 -7.11 2.55 32.02
C LEU A 351 -7.30 4.04 31.75
N THR A 352 -6.79 4.88 32.63
CA THR A 352 -6.74 6.34 32.40
C THR A 352 -5.41 6.70 31.76
N THR A 353 -5.46 7.42 30.64
CA THR A 353 -4.29 7.86 29.88
C THR A 353 -4.45 9.30 29.39
N ASP A 354 -3.35 9.96 29.07
CA ASP A 354 -3.34 11.36 28.62
C ASP A 354 -3.33 11.45 27.09
N ALA A 355 -2.83 10.42 26.39
CA ALA A 355 -2.85 10.31 24.93
C ALA A 355 -3.01 8.87 24.45
N VAL A 356 -3.60 8.69 23.27
CA VAL A 356 -3.78 7.39 22.63
C VAL A 356 -3.26 7.44 21.19
N VAL A 357 -2.43 6.47 20.82
CA VAL A 357 -2.01 6.28 19.43
C VAL A 357 -2.67 5.03 18.86
N LEU A 358 -3.45 5.20 17.79
CA LEU A 358 -4.17 4.13 17.11
C LEU A 358 -3.32 3.55 15.98
N ALA A 359 -2.60 2.47 16.26
CA ALA A 359 -1.94 1.62 15.28
C ALA A 359 -2.89 0.53 14.77
N THR A 360 -4.11 0.92 14.42
CA THR A 360 -5.24 0.03 14.10
C THR A 360 -5.35 -0.32 12.62
N GLY A 361 -4.35 0.06 11.83
CA GLY A 361 -4.22 -0.28 10.42
C GLY A 361 -5.15 0.51 9.51
N TYR A 362 -5.36 -0.01 8.31
CA TYR A 362 -6.10 0.66 7.26
C TYR A 362 -7.19 -0.25 6.69
N ARG A 363 -8.18 0.34 6.04
CA ARG A 363 -9.21 -0.36 5.24
C ARG A 363 -9.24 0.18 3.82
N GLU A 364 -9.75 -0.64 2.90
CA GLU A 364 -10.01 -0.21 1.52
C GLU A 364 -10.84 1.07 1.51
N ARG A 365 -10.45 2.02 0.66
CA ARG A 365 -11.18 3.29 0.52
C ARG A 365 -12.51 3.02 -0.18
N PRO A 366 -13.65 3.54 0.32
CA PRO A 366 -14.91 3.47 -0.40
C PRO A 366 -14.78 4.11 -1.79
N LEU A 367 -15.29 3.43 -2.82
CA LEU A 367 -15.23 3.88 -4.21
C LEU A 367 -16.59 4.39 -4.71
N ASP A 368 -17.62 4.36 -3.87
CA ASP A 368 -19.01 4.57 -4.27
C ASP A 368 -19.22 5.93 -4.94
N THR A 369 -18.64 7.00 -4.39
CA THR A 369 -18.71 8.34 -4.98
C THR A 369 -18.00 8.41 -6.34
N LEU A 370 -16.74 7.94 -6.40
CA LEU A 370 -15.92 7.99 -7.60
C LEU A 370 -16.55 7.18 -8.75
N LEU A 371 -17.14 6.03 -8.42
CA LEU A 371 -17.71 5.07 -9.37
C LEU A 371 -19.24 5.15 -9.47
N THR A 372 -19.90 6.19 -8.93
CA THR A 372 -21.37 6.28 -8.92
C THR A 372 -21.97 6.08 -10.32
N GLY A 373 -21.38 6.71 -11.34
CA GLY A 373 -21.82 6.60 -12.74
C GLY A 373 -21.55 5.26 -13.41
N ILE A 374 -20.71 4.40 -12.81
CA ILE A 374 -20.33 3.08 -13.33
C ILE A 374 -20.92 1.95 -12.48
N ALA A 375 -21.32 2.23 -11.24
CA ALA A 375 -21.74 1.24 -10.24
C ALA A 375 -22.79 0.22 -10.74
N PRO A 376 -23.82 0.61 -11.55
CA PRO A 376 -24.79 -0.35 -12.10
C PRO A 376 -24.17 -1.40 -13.04
N HIS A 377 -23.01 -1.10 -13.63
CA HIS A 377 -22.32 -1.96 -14.58
C HIS A 377 -21.26 -2.85 -13.92
N ILE A 378 -21.00 -2.70 -12.62
CA ILE A 378 -20.01 -3.51 -11.90
C ILE A 378 -20.67 -4.80 -11.42
N ARG A 379 -20.17 -5.95 -11.89
CA ARG A 379 -20.61 -7.25 -11.37
C ARG A 379 -20.01 -7.48 -9.99
N ARG A 380 -20.86 -7.87 -9.05
CA ARG A 380 -20.50 -8.04 -7.63
C ARG A 380 -20.61 -9.50 -7.21
N ASP A 381 -19.87 -9.84 -6.16
CA ASP A 381 -19.89 -11.14 -5.52
C ASP A 381 -21.05 -11.25 -4.50
N THR A 382 -21.13 -12.36 -3.76
CA THR A 382 -22.25 -12.60 -2.82
C THR A 382 -22.23 -11.67 -1.60
N GLN A 383 -21.08 -11.03 -1.33
CA GLN A 383 -20.89 -10.05 -0.26
C GLN A 383 -21.02 -8.60 -0.78
N GLY A 384 -21.39 -8.41 -2.05
CA GLY A 384 -21.55 -7.09 -2.66
C GLY A 384 -20.23 -6.41 -3.03
N ARG A 385 -19.09 -7.11 -3.02
CA ARG A 385 -17.79 -6.56 -3.45
C ARG A 385 -17.61 -6.71 -4.96
N PRO A 386 -16.84 -5.83 -5.63
CA PRO A 386 -16.54 -5.99 -7.05
C PRO A 386 -15.87 -7.33 -7.35
N ARG A 387 -16.30 -8.00 -8.42
CA ARG A 387 -15.60 -9.16 -8.98
C ARG A 387 -14.44 -8.67 -9.84
N ILE A 388 -13.29 -9.33 -9.69
CA ILE A 388 -12.02 -8.91 -10.31
C ILE A 388 -11.41 -10.12 -11.00
N HIS A 389 -11.06 -9.96 -12.26
CA HIS A 389 -10.42 -10.99 -13.08
C HIS A 389 -8.92 -11.12 -12.75
N THR A 390 -8.28 -12.18 -13.24
CA THR A 390 -6.85 -12.47 -13.00
C THR A 390 -5.90 -11.45 -13.64
N ASP A 391 -6.40 -10.66 -14.58
CA ASP A 391 -5.72 -9.53 -15.22
C ASP A 391 -6.00 -8.19 -14.50
N PHE A 392 -6.52 -8.26 -13.27
CA PHE A 392 -6.80 -7.13 -12.38
C PHE A 392 -7.87 -6.15 -12.87
N ARG A 393 -8.67 -6.51 -13.89
CA ARG A 393 -9.82 -5.68 -14.30
C ARG A 393 -11.09 -6.05 -13.56
N LEU A 394 -11.92 -5.06 -13.28
CA LEU A 394 -13.29 -5.25 -12.81
C LEU A 394 -14.08 -6.07 -13.84
N ASP A 395 -14.93 -6.98 -13.36
CA ASP A 395 -15.94 -7.65 -14.19
C ASP A 395 -17.07 -6.66 -14.44
N LEU A 396 -17.09 -6.10 -15.65
CA LEU A 396 -18.04 -5.07 -16.08
C LEU A 396 -19.08 -5.65 -17.04
N ASP A 397 -20.24 -4.99 -17.12
CA ASP A 397 -21.23 -5.23 -18.17
C ASP A 397 -20.59 -5.04 -19.57
N PRO A 398 -20.86 -5.93 -20.55
CA PRO A 398 -20.32 -5.82 -21.91
C PRO A 398 -20.63 -4.50 -22.65
N ALA A 399 -21.60 -3.71 -22.17
CA ALA A 399 -21.88 -2.37 -22.68
C ALA A 399 -20.71 -1.39 -22.47
N LEU A 400 -19.82 -1.66 -21.51
CA LEU A 400 -18.60 -0.89 -21.26
C LEU A 400 -17.44 -1.63 -21.92
N THR A 401 -16.93 -1.09 -23.02
CA THR A 401 -15.79 -1.67 -23.75
C THR A 401 -14.43 -1.26 -23.17
N GLY A 402 -14.42 -0.21 -22.34
CA GLY A 402 -13.26 0.20 -21.55
C GLY A 402 -13.05 -0.72 -20.34
N ASN A 403 -11.79 -0.85 -19.92
CA ASN A 403 -11.43 -1.62 -18.73
C ASN A 403 -11.19 -0.69 -17.55
N ILE A 404 -11.59 -1.12 -16.36
CA ILE A 404 -11.18 -0.52 -15.08
C ILE A 404 -10.31 -1.53 -14.35
N TYR A 405 -9.02 -1.26 -14.25
CA TYR A 405 -8.06 -2.03 -13.48
C TYR A 405 -8.05 -1.55 -12.02
N VAL A 406 -7.72 -2.46 -11.10
CA VAL A 406 -7.56 -2.15 -9.68
C VAL A 406 -6.16 -2.48 -9.19
N GLN A 407 -5.67 -1.65 -8.28
CA GLN A 407 -4.36 -1.77 -7.66
C GLN A 407 -4.55 -1.71 -6.14
N ASN A 408 -4.35 -2.84 -5.45
CA ASN A 408 -4.48 -2.97 -4.00
C ASN A 408 -5.92 -2.79 -3.45
N ALA A 409 -6.92 -3.26 -4.22
CA ALA A 409 -8.34 -3.36 -3.83
C ALA A 409 -8.92 -4.76 -4.11
N GLU A 410 -8.04 -5.74 -4.33
CA GLU A 410 -8.37 -7.08 -4.81
C GLU A 410 -8.04 -8.20 -3.80
N ARG A 411 -7.83 -7.86 -2.52
CA ARG A 411 -7.40 -8.83 -1.50
C ARG A 411 -8.36 -10.02 -1.35
N HIS A 412 -9.66 -9.81 -1.52
CA HIS A 412 -10.69 -10.88 -1.47
C HIS A 412 -10.65 -11.83 -2.67
N THR A 413 -10.01 -11.44 -3.77
CA THR A 413 -9.91 -12.24 -5.01
C THR A 413 -8.50 -12.74 -5.30
N HIS A 414 -7.45 -12.03 -4.86
CA HIS A 414 -6.04 -12.33 -5.17
C HIS A 414 -5.19 -12.65 -3.93
N GLY A 415 -5.80 -12.61 -2.74
CA GLY A 415 -5.21 -13.10 -1.51
C GLY A 415 -4.32 -12.08 -0.80
N VAL A 416 -3.52 -12.59 0.14
CA VAL A 416 -2.71 -11.76 1.06
C VAL A 416 -1.60 -10.95 0.39
N GLY A 417 -1.22 -11.28 -0.85
CA GLY A 417 -0.22 -10.53 -1.61
C GLY A 417 -0.73 -9.26 -2.29
N ALA A 418 -2.03 -8.97 -2.29
CA ALA A 418 -2.58 -7.74 -2.87
C ALA A 418 -1.84 -6.43 -2.43
N PRO A 419 -1.55 -6.21 -1.13
CA PRO A 419 -0.79 -5.04 -0.68
C PRO A 419 0.73 -5.17 -0.77
N ASP A 420 1.27 -6.29 -1.23
CA ASP A 420 2.72 -6.55 -1.23
C ASP A 420 3.43 -5.81 -2.38
N LEU A 421 4.47 -5.05 -2.05
CA LEU A 421 5.27 -4.31 -3.04
C LEU A 421 6.03 -5.24 -4.00
N GLY A 422 6.37 -6.46 -3.58
CA GLY A 422 7.01 -7.48 -4.42
C GLY A 422 6.12 -7.94 -5.58
N LEU A 423 4.81 -7.71 -5.50
CA LEU A 423 3.88 -8.00 -6.59
C LEU A 423 3.49 -6.76 -7.42
N ALA A 424 3.99 -5.57 -7.07
CA ALA A 424 3.61 -4.33 -7.76
C ALA A 424 4.03 -4.32 -9.23
N ALA A 425 5.31 -4.58 -9.52
CA ALA A 425 5.81 -4.60 -10.90
C ALA A 425 5.15 -5.71 -11.74
N TRP A 426 4.96 -6.91 -11.16
CA TRP A 426 4.26 -8.01 -11.84
C TRP A 426 2.80 -7.66 -12.18
N ARG A 427 2.08 -7.04 -11.24
CA ARG A 427 0.70 -6.60 -11.45
C ARG A 427 0.62 -5.53 -12.53
N SER A 428 1.49 -4.53 -12.47
CA SER A 428 1.59 -3.47 -13.48
C SER A 428 1.91 -4.04 -14.88
N ALA A 429 2.85 -4.98 -14.97
CA ALA A 429 3.16 -5.69 -16.21
C ALA A 429 1.96 -6.49 -16.73
N THR A 430 1.22 -7.18 -15.85
CA THR A 430 0.00 -7.91 -16.21
C THR A 430 -1.08 -6.98 -16.78
N ILE A 431 -1.28 -5.83 -16.14
CA ILE A 431 -2.21 -4.79 -16.62
C ILE A 431 -1.78 -4.25 -17.99
N LEU A 432 -0.50 -3.93 -18.19
CA LEU A 432 0.00 -3.38 -19.46
C LEU A 432 -0.05 -4.40 -20.60
N ASN A 433 0.22 -5.66 -20.34
CA ASN A 433 0.05 -6.74 -21.31
C ASN A 433 -1.42 -6.85 -21.76
N ASN A 434 -2.35 -6.81 -20.80
CA ASN A 434 -3.78 -6.83 -21.10
C ASN A 434 -4.23 -5.59 -21.88
N LEU A 435 -3.85 -4.40 -21.40
CA LEU A 435 -4.24 -3.12 -21.97
C LEU A 435 -3.76 -2.95 -23.40
N THR A 436 -2.52 -3.35 -23.70
CA THR A 436 -1.94 -3.20 -25.05
C THR A 436 -2.38 -4.29 -26.02
N GLY A 437 -2.92 -5.41 -25.51
CA GLY A 437 -3.18 -6.61 -26.31
C GLY A 437 -1.90 -7.27 -26.84
N THR A 438 -0.73 -6.89 -26.30
CA THR A 438 0.58 -7.42 -26.66
C THR A 438 1.29 -7.93 -25.40
N THR A 439 2.58 -8.26 -25.47
CA THR A 439 3.34 -8.71 -24.29
C THR A 439 4.63 -7.89 -24.16
N PRO A 440 4.54 -6.57 -23.86
CA PRO A 440 5.70 -5.74 -23.61
C PRO A 440 6.55 -6.29 -22.45
N TYR A 441 5.92 -6.96 -21.47
CA TYR A 441 6.59 -7.59 -20.35
C TYR A 441 6.29 -9.09 -20.29
N PRO A 442 7.25 -9.95 -20.68
CA PRO A 442 7.12 -11.39 -20.48
C PRO A 442 6.94 -11.70 -18.99
N LEU A 443 5.87 -12.40 -18.63
CA LEU A 443 5.59 -12.81 -17.25
C LEU A 443 6.17 -14.20 -16.96
N PRO A 444 6.69 -14.46 -15.75
CA PRO A 444 7.20 -15.77 -15.38
C PRO A 444 6.06 -16.81 -15.37
N GLN A 445 6.34 -18.02 -15.87
CA GLN A 445 5.37 -19.12 -15.85
C GLN A 445 5.23 -19.77 -14.46
N ARG A 446 6.34 -19.77 -13.70
CA ARG A 446 6.48 -20.30 -12.34
C ARG A 446 7.36 -19.37 -11.52
N THR A 447 6.94 -19.11 -10.29
CA THR A 447 7.57 -18.16 -9.35
C THR A 447 7.77 -18.72 -7.95
N ALA A 448 7.31 -19.94 -7.68
CA ALA A 448 7.47 -20.64 -6.41
C ALA A 448 7.98 -22.08 -6.60
N PHE A 449 8.77 -22.59 -5.66
CA PHE A 449 9.07 -24.01 -5.56
C PHE A 449 7.83 -24.80 -5.12
N THR A 450 7.05 -24.24 -4.19
CA THR A 450 5.77 -24.79 -3.72
C THR A 450 4.76 -24.87 -4.87
N THR A 451 4.13 -26.03 -5.01
CA THR A 451 2.93 -26.19 -5.84
C THR A 451 1.71 -26.01 -4.95
N PHE A 452 0.93 -24.96 -5.18
CA PHE A 452 -0.28 -24.70 -4.44
C PHE A 452 -1.47 -25.47 -5.06
N GLY A 453 -2.18 -26.25 -4.24
CA GLY A 453 -3.28 -27.10 -4.67
C GLY A 453 -2.83 -28.47 -5.22
N LEU A 454 -3.81 -29.37 -5.42
CA LEU A 454 -3.56 -30.75 -5.88
C LEU A 454 -3.64 -30.92 -7.40
N THR A 455 -4.09 -29.90 -8.12
CA THR A 455 -4.18 -29.91 -9.59
C THR A 455 -3.11 -28.96 -10.14
N PRO A 456 -1.98 -29.48 -10.64
CA PRO A 456 -0.90 -28.64 -11.13
C PRO A 456 -1.33 -27.82 -12.34
N ARG A 457 -0.92 -26.56 -12.38
CA ARG A 457 -0.85 -25.81 -13.65
C ARG A 457 0.32 -26.38 -14.47
N THR A 458 0.17 -26.42 -15.79
CA THR A 458 1.11 -27.00 -16.77
C THR A 458 2.57 -26.88 -16.37
N ALA A 459 3.36 -27.95 -16.54
CA ALA A 459 4.77 -27.97 -16.18
C ALA A 459 5.53 -26.78 -16.80
N PRO A 460 6.41 -26.10 -16.05
CA PRO A 460 7.10 -24.92 -16.55
C PRO A 460 8.00 -25.30 -17.72
N ALA A 461 7.96 -24.53 -18.81
CA ALA A 461 9.05 -24.50 -19.75
C ALA A 461 10.12 -23.54 -19.20
N ILE A 462 11.38 -23.96 -19.15
CA ILE A 462 12.48 -23.00 -18.99
C ILE A 462 12.41 -22.07 -20.21
N PRO A 463 12.29 -20.74 -20.04
CA PRO A 463 12.34 -19.84 -21.19
C PRO A 463 13.62 -20.13 -21.97
N GLY A 464 13.48 -20.48 -23.25
CA GLY A 464 14.65 -20.69 -24.09
C GLY A 464 15.49 -19.42 -24.08
N GLN A 465 16.71 -19.50 -23.56
CA GLN A 465 17.69 -18.45 -23.82
C GLN A 465 18.00 -18.54 -25.31
N ASN A 466 17.32 -17.73 -26.13
CA ASN A 466 17.76 -17.46 -27.49
C ASN A 466 18.73 -16.28 -27.39
N PRO A 467 20.05 -16.49 -27.24
CA PRO A 467 20.97 -15.39 -27.44
C PRO A 467 20.89 -15.07 -28.94
N THR A 468 20.16 -14.01 -29.29
CA THR A 468 20.45 -13.31 -30.53
C THR A 468 21.82 -12.66 -30.32
N LEU A 469 22.88 -13.44 -30.51
CA LEU A 469 24.24 -12.94 -30.53
C LEU A 469 24.27 -11.87 -31.62
N THR A 470 24.37 -10.60 -31.24
CA THR A 470 24.66 -9.53 -32.19
C THR A 470 26.01 -9.89 -32.81
N PRO A 471 26.09 -10.17 -34.12
CA PRO A 471 27.38 -10.46 -34.74
C PRO A 471 28.25 -9.23 -34.53
N LEU A 472 29.44 -9.41 -33.96
CA LEU A 472 30.48 -8.40 -34.01
C LEU A 472 30.68 -8.07 -35.49
N ALA A 473 30.29 -6.87 -35.91
CA ALA A 473 30.65 -6.37 -37.22
C ALA A 473 32.19 -6.38 -37.28
N GLN A 474 32.75 -7.32 -38.05
CA GLN A 474 34.18 -7.32 -38.34
C GLN A 474 34.43 -6.10 -39.23
N GLY A 475 34.92 -5.02 -38.62
CA GLY A 475 35.53 -3.92 -39.34
C GLY A 475 36.81 -4.42 -39.99
N HIS A 476 36.86 -4.33 -41.31
CA HIS A 476 38.10 -4.35 -42.10
C HIS A 476 38.51 -2.92 -42.43
#